data_AF-A0AAE4Z683-F1
#
_entry.id   AF-A0AAE4Z683-F1
#
_cell.length_a   1.000
_cell.length_b   1.000
_cell.length_c   1.000
_cell.angle_alpha   90.00
_cell.angle_beta   90.00
_cell.angle_gamma   90.00
#
_symmetry.space_group_name_H-M   'P 1'
#
loop_
_entity.id
_entity.type
_entity.pdbx_description
1 polymer ?
#
loop_
_entity_poly.entity_id
_entity_poly.type
_entity_poly.pdbx_seq_one_letter_code
_entity_poly.pdbx_strand_id
1 'polypeptide(L)'
;MKSDLRNLAAAEEAYFADYLQYTTSTTALDFNQSTQVTINIGAASASGWKATAGHSGVASSDTDVCEIYYGGQTGTTATSEGVVACG
;
A
#
# COMPACT_ATOMS: atom_id res chain seq x y z
N MET A 1 -5.63 -2.67 -8.75
CA MET A 1 -4.66 -1.80 -8.02
C MET A 1 -5.32 -0.99 -6.91
N LYS A 2 -6.27 -0.08 -7.18
CA LYS A 2 -6.88 0.76 -6.13
C LYS A 2 -7.59 -0.04 -5.03
N SER A 3 -8.36 -1.06 -5.41
CA SER A 3 -9.02 -1.94 -4.44
C SER A 3 -8.01 -2.76 -3.63
N ASP A 4 -6.92 -3.22 -4.26
CA ASP A 4 -5.85 -3.97 -3.58
C ASP A 4 -5.21 -3.13 -2.48
N LEU A 5 -4.93 -1.84 -2.75
CA LEU A 5 -4.38 -0.92 -1.75
C LEU A 5 -5.37 -0.62 -0.61
N ARG A 6 -6.68 -0.59 -0.88
CA ARG A 6 -7.70 -0.45 0.16
C ARG A 6 -7.82 -1.70 1.03
N ASN A 7 -7.73 -2.88 0.42
CA ASN A 7 -7.71 -4.15 1.16
C ASN A 7 -6.44 -4.27 2.01
N LEU A 8 -5.28 -3.89 1.46
CA LEU A 8 -4.02 -3.80 2.20
C LEU A 8 -4.15 -2.86 3.40
N ALA A 9 -4.77 -1.68 3.23
CA ALA A 9 -4.96 -0.76 4.34
C ALA A 9 -5.78 -1.38 5.48
N ALA A 10 -6.84 -2.11 5.18
CA ALA A 10 -7.60 -2.83 6.20
C ALA A 10 -6.75 -3.89 6.92
N ALA A 11 -5.89 -4.60 6.20
CA ALA A 11 -4.99 -5.61 6.79
C ALA A 11 -3.89 -4.97 7.67
N GLU A 12 -3.32 -3.84 7.25
CA GLU A 12 -2.36 -3.07 8.06
C GLU A 12 -2.99 -2.55 9.36
N GLU A 13 -4.22 -2.04 9.31
CA GLU A 13 -4.93 -1.61 10.51
C GLU A 13 -5.24 -2.78 11.46
N ALA A 14 -5.61 -3.95 10.92
CA ALA A 14 -5.79 -5.16 11.74
C ALA A 14 -4.46 -5.60 12.39
N TYR A 15 -3.36 -5.61 11.64
CA TYR A 15 -2.04 -5.93 12.16
C TYR A 15 -1.59 -4.92 13.23
N PHE A 16 -1.82 -3.63 13.00
CA PHE A 16 -1.51 -2.59 13.99
C PHE A 16 -2.29 -2.78 15.29
N ALA A 17 -3.57 -3.20 15.22
CA ALA A 17 -4.38 -3.47 16.41
C ALA A 17 -3.77 -4.56 17.31
N ASP A 18 -3.07 -5.54 16.72
CA ASP A 18 -2.45 -6.65 17.44
C ASP A 18 -1.00 -6.35 17.88
N TYR A 19 -0.23 -5.64 17.06
CA TYR A 19 1.23 -5.50 17.22
C TYR A 19 1.70 -4.07 17.51
N LEU A 20 0.79 -3.09 17.52
CA LEU A 20 1.04 -1.65 17.75
C LEU A 20 2.09 -1.05 16.79
N GLN A 21 2.27 -1.66 15.64
CA GLN A 21 3.14 -1.19 14.56
C GLN A 21 2.64 -1.72 13.22
N TYR A 22 2.86 -0.97 12.14
CA TYR A 22 2.65 -1.46 10.77
C TYR A 22 3.82 -2.35 10.33
N THR A 23 3.62 -3.15 9.28
CA THR A 23 4.64 -4.10 8.80
C THR A 23 4.96 -3.90 7.33
N THR A 24 6.13 -4.36 6.88
CA THR A 24 6.45 -4.46 5.45
C THR A 24 6.27 -5.89 4.92
N SER A 25 5.96 -6.83 5.81
CA SER A 25 5.81 -8.24 5.49
C SER A 25 4.39 -8.53 4.99
N THR A 26 4.25 -8.66 3.67
CA THR A 26 2.97 -9.05 3.05
C THR A 26 2.49 -10.42 3.50
N THR A 27 3.38 -11.32 3.93
CA THR A 27 3.01 -12.64 4.48
C THR A 27 2.44 -12.58 5.89
N ALA A 28 2.64 -11.47 6.62
CA ALA A 28 2.07 -11.24 7.94
C ALA A 28 0.68 -10.57 7.87
N LEU A 29 0.23 -10.20 6.67
CA LEU A 29 -1.02 -9.49 6.42
C LEU A 29 -2.01 -10.40 5.71
N ASP A 30 -3.26 -10.41 6.19
CA ASP A 30 -4.34 -11.16 5.55
C ASP A 30 -5.05 -10.29 4.51
N PHE A 31 -4.49 -10.25 3.30
CA PHE A 31 -5.11 -9.58 2.16
C PHE A 31 -4.87 -10.36 0.86
N ASN A 32 -5.79 -10.21 -0.09
CA ASN A 32 -5.68 -10.83 -1.40
C ASN A 32 -5.34 -9.80 -2.47
N GLN A 33 -4.29 -10.10 -3.24
CA GLN A 33 -3.88 -9.34 -4.40
C GLN A 33 -4.60 -9.85 -5.65
N SER A 34 -5.16 -8.93 -6.41
CA SER A 34 -5.74 -9.22 -7.72
C SER A 34 -4.69 -9.80 -8.67
N THR A 35 -5.12 -10.64 -9.60
CA THR A 35 -4.25 -11.21 -10.64
C THR A 35 -3.49 -10.10 -11.37
N GLN A 36 -2.19 -10.32 -11.61
CA GLN A 36 -1.28 -9.38 -12.28
C GLN A 36 -1.05 -8.05 -11.53
N VAL A 37 -1.54 -7.88 -10.29
CA VAL A 37 -1.19 -6.76 -9.43
C VAL A 37 -0.06 -7.15 -8.49
N THR A 38 0.98 -6.32 -8.41
CA THR A 38 2.06 -6.46 -7.43
C THR A 38 2.00 -5.32 -6.44
N ILE A 39 2.01 -5.66 -5.14
CA ILE A 39 2.10 -4.68 -4.05
C ILE A 39 3.52 -4.62 -3.53
N ASN A 40 4.00 -3.41 -3.27
CA ASN A 40 5.25 -3.16 -2.56
C ASN A 40 4.97 -2.26 -1.36
N ILE A 41 5.20 -2.76 -0.15
CA ILE A 41 5.12 -1.96 1.08
C ILE A 41 6.52 -1.39 1.34
N GLY A 42 6.62 -0.06 1.32
CA GLY A 42 7.90 0.64 1.42
C GLY A 42 8.40 0.70 2.87
N ALA A 43 8.17 1.83 3.52
CA ALA A 43 8.48 2.00 4.94
C ALA A 43 7.22 1.76 5.76
N ALA A 44 7.37 1.06 6.89
CA ALA A 44 6.33 0.84 7.88
C ALA A 44 6.92 0.98 9.29
N SER A 45 6.15 1.57 10.20
CA SER A 45 6.56 1.87 11.58
C SER A 45 5.33 2.05 12.46
N ALA A 46 5.48 2.33 13.76
CA ALA A 46 4.31 2.67 14.59
C ALA A 46 3.64 4.00 14.23
N SER A 47 4.33 4.89 13.50
CA SER A 47 3.82 6.22 13.15
C SER A 47 3.24 6.32 11.73
N GLY A 48 3.25 5.23 10.96
CA GLY A 48 2.74 5.23 9.59
C GLY A 48 3.44 4.25 8.66
N TRP A 49 2.87 4.11 7.47
CA TRP A 49 3.33 3.26 6.39
C TRP A 49 2.95 3.81 5.02
N LYS A 50 3.61 3.29 3.97
CA LYS A 50 3.21 3.55 2.58
C LYS A 50 3.39 2.33 1.71
N ALA A 51 2.57 2.22 0.66
CA ALA A 51 2.71 1.16 -0.31
C ALA A 51 2.34 1.61 -1.71
N THR A 52 2.86 0.87 -2.68
CA THR A 52 2.54 1.02 -4.09
C THR A 52 1.93 -0.26 -4.67
N ALA A 53 1.16 -0.11 -5.74
CA ALA A 53 0.58 -1.19 -6.52
C ALA A 53 0.83 -0.95 -8.01
N GLY A 54 1.46 -1.91 -8.68
CA GLY A 54 1.64 -1.92 -10.14
C GLY A 54 0.88 -3.08 -10.79
N HIS A 55 0.57 -2.98 -12.09
CA HIS A 55 -0.08 -4.05 -12.85
C HIS A 55 0.74 -4.45 -14.08
N SER A 56 1.06 -5.75 -14.23
CA SER A 56 1.98 -6.23 -15.28
C SER A 56 1.46 -6.06 -16.72
N GLY A 57 0.14 -5.96 -16.90
CA GLY A 57 -0.48 -5.64 -18.19
C GLY A 57 -0.34 -4.17 -18.60
N VAL A 58 0.19 -3.31 -17.73
CA VAL A 58 0.48 -1.90 -18.04
C VAL A 58 1.99 -1.77 -18.17
N ALA A 59 2.48 -1.93 -19.40
CA ALA A 59 3.88 -1.81 -19.71
C ALA A 59 4.23 -0.32 -19.85
N SER A 60 5.22 0.11 -19.06
CA SER A 60 5.99 1.35 -19.24
C SER A 60 5.23 2.67 -19.10
N SER A 61 5.08 3.09 -17.86
CA SER A 61 5.64 4.37 -17.40
C SER A 61 5.67 4.34 -15.88
N ASP A 62 6.64 4.99 -15.23
CA ASP A 62 6.60 5.25 -13.78
C ASP A 62 5.29 5.93 -13.33
N THR A 63 4.42 6.29 -14.29
CA THR A 63 3.11 6.92 -14.12
C THR A 63 1.89 5.97 -14.09
N ASP A 64 2.09 4.64 -13.99
CA ASP A 64 0.97 3.68 -13.87
C ASP A 64 0.99 2.88 -12.56
N VAL A 65 1.59 3.49 -11.53
CA VAL A 65 1.65 2.93 -10.19
C VAL A 65 0.62 3.65 -9.32
N CYS A 66 -0.17 2.88 -8.59
CA CYS A 66 -1.01 3.44 -7.53
C CYS A 66 -0.20 3.50 -6.23
N GLU A 67 -0.37 4.55 -5.43
CA GLU A 67 0.25 4.71 -4.13
C GLU A 67 -0.81 5.04 -3.08
N ILE A 68 -0.55 4.63 -1.84
CA ILE A 68 -1.27 5.04 -0.65
C ILE A 68 -0.27 5.27 0.49
N TYR A 69 -0.60 6.17 1.41
CA TYR A 69 0.13 6.30 2.65
C TYR A 69 -0.77 6.65 3.84
N TYR A 70 -0.27 6.31 5.03
CA TYR A 70 -0.81 6.65 6.34
C TYR A 70 0.31 7.16 7.24
N GLY A 71 -0.01 8.16 8.06
CA GLY A 71 0.89 8.76 9.04
C GLY A 71 2.16 9.35 8.45
N GLY A 72 3.28 9.21 9.16
CA GLY A 72 4.55 9.90 8.90
C GLY A 72 5.30 9.47 7.63
N GLN A 73 4.78 8.52 6.86
CA GLN A 73 5.42 8.01 5.65
C GLN A 73 4.76 8.63 4.42
N THR A 74 5.11 9.85 4.03
CA THR A 74 4.44 10.51 2.88
C THR A 74 4.72 9.83 1.54
N GLY A 75 3.70 9.78 0.69
CA GLY A 75 3.79 9.38 -0.71
C GLY A 75 4.30 10.51 -1.62
N THR A 76 4.73 10.15 -2.83
CA THR A 76 5.04 11.11 -3.90
C THR A 76 3.86 11.31 -4.85
N THR A 77 3.16 10.23 -5.16
CA THR A 77 1.99 10.20 -6.04
C THR A 77 0.73 10.42 -5.22
N ALA A 78 0.62 9.79 -4.05
CA ALA A 78 -0.42 10.07 -3.08
C ALA A 78 -0.02 11.29 -2.24
N THR A 79 -0.75 12.39 -2.42
CA THR A 79 -0.53 13.67 -1.70
C THR A 79 -1.52 13.91 -0.56
N SER A 80 -2.47 13.00 -0.36
CA SER A 80 -3.45 13.04 0.71
C SER A 80 -3.50 11.68 1.40
N GLU A 81 -3.44 11.71 2.73
CA GLU A 81 -3.41 10.52 3.57
C GLU A 81 -4.68 9.67 3.36
N GLY A 82 -4.52 8.36 3.27
CA GLY A 82 -5.60 7.41 3.02
C GLY A 82 -6.28 7.53 1.65
N VAL A 83 -5.81 8.43 0.78
CA VAL A 83 -6.29 8.57 -0.59
C VAL A 83 -5.36 7.82 -1.53
N VAL A 84 -5.90 6.82 -2.22
CA VAL A 84 -5.16 6.12 -3.28
C VAL A 84 -5.07 7.02 -4.50
N ALA A 85 -3.85 7.43 -4.86
CA ALA A 85 -3.55 8.13 -6.11
C ALA A 85 -2.87 7.17 -7.08
N CYS A 86 -3.12 7.31 -8.38
CA CYS A 86 -2.39 6.59 -9.42
C CYS A 86 -2.03 7.58 -10.50
N GLY A 87 -0.86 7.40 -11.09
CA GLY A 87 -0.33 8.31 -12.08
C GLY A 87 1.17 8.22 -12.05
#